data_AF-A0A939RKJ3-F1
#
_entry.id   AF-A0A939RKJ3-F1
#
_cell.length_a   1.000
_cell.length_b   1.000
_cell.length_c   1.000
_cell.angle_alpha   90.00
_cell.angle_beta   90.00
_cell.angle_gamma   90.00
#
_symmetry.space_group_name_H-M   'P 1'
#
loop_
_entity.id
_entity.type
_entity.pdbx_description
1 polymer ?
#
loop_
_entity_poly.entity_id
_entity_poly.type
_entity_poly.pdbx_seq_one_letter_code
_entity_poly.pdbx_strand_id
1 'polypeptide(L)'
;SIAGLLGTAGQANYAAGNTFLDALAEFRREQGLPGTSLAWGLWRETSAMSGHLAEVDLRRIAKTGLVPLASEEAMALFDASQFTGEAVLGVSRIDTAALRARGEDVPTILTGLVPAAVRRAEVAQQGTSLADRLAGLSPVERERALTELVRGQVAAVLGHADASEVA
;
A
#
# COMPACT_ATOMS: atom_id res chain seq x y z
N SER A 1 -10.39 0.68 -8.38
CA SER A 1 -9.91 1.02 -7.02
C SER A 1 -8.40 1.00 -7.01
N ILE A 2 -7.74 1.85 -6.20
CA ILE A 2 -6.27 1.90 -6.12
C ILE A 2 -5.64 0.57 -5.66
N ALA A 3 -6.42 -0.31 -5.02
CA ALA A 3 -6.00 -1.67 -4.68
C ALA A 3 -5.63 -2.52 -5.91
N GLY A 4 -6.23 -2.24 -7.09
CA GLY A 4 -5.86 -2.88 -8.36
C GLY A 4 -4.52 -2.36 -8.92
N LEU A 5 -4.09 -1.16 -8.51
CA LEU A 5 -2.84 -0.53 -8.96
C LEU A 5 -1.66 -0.81 -8.02
N LEU A 6 -1.89 -0.70 -6.71
CA LEU A 6 -0.84 -0.86 -5.69
C LEU A 6 -0.78 -2.28 -5.11
N GLY A 7 -1.78 -3.10 -5.38
CA GLY A 7 -2.00 -4.37 -4.70
C GLY A 7 -2.44 -4.17 -3.24
N THR A 8 -3.23 -5.10 -2.73
CA THR A 8 -3.55 -5.15 -1.29
C THR A 8 -3.61 -6.61 -0.88
N ALA A 9 -2.84 -6.98 0.15
CA ALA A 9 -2.81 -8.35 0.64
C ALA A 9 -4.23 -8.80 1.05
N GLY A 10 -4.63 -10.00 0.63
CA GLY A 10 -5.97 -10.53 0.90
C GLY A 10 -7.10 -10.01 -0.02
N GLN A 11 -6.80 -9.10 -0.96
CA GLN A 11 -7.79 -8.49 -1.86
C GLN A 11 -7.63 -8.91 -3.33
N ALA A 12 -7.08 -10.10 -3.61
CA ALA A 12 -6.76 -10.53 -4.97
C ALA A 12 -7.97 -10.53 -5.91
N ASN A 13 -9.12 -11.05 -5.45
CA ASN A 13 -10.37 -11.05 -6.23
C ASN A 13 -10.87 -9.62 -6.50
N TYR A 14 -10.77 -8.74 -5.51
CA TYR A 14 -11.16 -7.35 -5.63
C TYR A 14 -10.25 -6.58 -6.58
N ALA A 15 -8.93 -6.80 -6.49
CA ALA A 15 -7.95 -6.24 -7.42
C ALA A 15 -8.24 -6.69 -8.85
N ALA A 16 -8.42 -7.99 -9.10
CA ALA A 16 -8.72 -8.52 -10.42
C ALA A 16 -9.99 -7.90 -11.04
N GLY A 17 -11.07 -7.79 -10.26
CA GLY A 17 -12.31 -7.16 -10.73
C GLY A 17 -12.13 -5.68 -11.08
N ASN A 18 -11.35 -4.94 -10.28
CA ASN A 18 -11.09 -3.53 -10.56
C ASN A 18 -10.16 -3.35 -11.77
N THR A 19 -9.11 -4.16 -11.91
CA THR A 19 -8.21 -4.13 -13.08
C THR A 19 -8.94 -4.50 -14.37
N PHE A 20 -9.95 -5.39 -14.31
CA PHE A 20 -10.82 -5.64 -15.46
C PHE A 20 -11.59 -4.39 -15.90
N LEU A 21 -12.10 -3.59 -14.96
CA LEU A 21 -12.79 -2.34 -15.29
C LEU A 21 -11.84 -1.31 -15.92
N ASP A 22 -10.59 -1.25 -15.45
CA ASP A 22 -9.54 -0.41 -16.03
C ASP A 22 -9.29 -0.81 -17.49
N ALA A 23 -9.05 -2.11 -17.74
CA ALA A 23 -8.84 -2.65 -19.09
C ALA A 23 -10.07 -2.47 -20.00
N LEU A 24 -11.28 -2.57 -19.46
CA LEU A 24 -12.52 -2.33 -20.21
C LEU A 24 -12.65 -0.86 -20.64
N ALA A 25 -12.24 0.09 -19.78
CA ALA A 25 -12.26 1.50 -20.13
C ALA A 25 -11.28 1.81 -21.27
N GLU A 26 -10.06 1.25 -21.22
CA GLU A 26 -9.08 1.35 -22.30
C GLU A 26 -9.62 0.74 -23.60
N PHE A 27 -10.10 -0.50 -23.54
CA PHE A 27 -10.67 -1.20 -24.69
C PHE A 27 -11.79 -0.40 -25.36
N ARG A 28 -12.71 0.18 -24.58
CA ARG A 28 -13.78 1.01 -25.14
C ARG A 28 -13.23 2.20 -25.91
N ARG A 29 -12.20 2.87 -25.39
CA ARG A 29 -11.60 4.05 -26.03
C ARG A 29 -10.85 3.69 -27.31
N GLU A 30 -10.17 2.55 -27.34
CA GLU A 30 -9.56 2.02 -28.57
C GLU A 30 -10.62 1.76 -29.66
N GLN A 31 -11.84 1.39 -29.27
CA GLN A 31 -12.99 1.23 -30.18
C GLN A 31 -13.73 2.55 -30.49
N GLY A 32 -13.20 3.70 -30.08
CA GLY A 32 -13.85 5.01 -30.28
C GLY A 32 -15.10 5.23 -29.42
N LEU A 33 -15.31 4.41 -28.39
CA LEU A 33 -16.42 4.53 -27.45
C LEU A 33 -15.98 5.25 -26.17
N PRO A 34 -16.87 6.01 -25.52
CA PRO A 34 -16.56 6.65 -24.24
C PRO A 34 -16.37 5.59 -23.14
N GLY A 35 -15.34 5.74 -22.32
CA GLY A 35 -15.07 4.89 -21.17
C GLY A 35 -14.04 5.54 -20.25
N THR A 36 -14.35 5.58 -18.95
CA THR A 36 -13.44 6.10 -17.92
C THR A 36 -13.52 5.20 -16.70
N SER A 37 -12.36 4.74 -16.22
CA SER A 37 -12.22 4.05 -14.94
C SER A 37 -11.50 4.95 -13.94
N LEU A 38 -12.09 5.11 -12.75
CA LEU A 38 -11.51 5.90 -11.67
C LEU A 38 -11.10 4.97 -10.53
N ALA A 39 -9.79 4.75 -10.40
CA ALA A 39 -9.20 3.96 -9.35
C ALA A 39 -9.05 4.79 -8.07
N TRP A 40 -10.17 4.89 -7.33
CA TRP A 40 -10.24 5.63 -6.07
C TRP A 40 -9.33 5.06 -4.98
N GLY A 41 -8.66 5.98 -4.28
CA GLY A 41 -8.03 5.76 -2.98
C GLY A 41 -9.04 5.73 -1.84
N LEU A 42 -8.53 5.87 -0.62
CA LEU A 42 -9.35 5.79 0.59
C LEU A 42 -10.24 7.03 0.73
N TRP A 43 -11.51 6.84 1.05
CA TRP A 43 -12.45 7.90 1.42
C TRP A 43 -12.47 8.04 2.95
N ARG A 44 -12.53 9.28 3.44
CA ARG A 44 -12.54 9.60 4.87
C ARG A 44 -13.86 9.19 5.50
N GLU A 45 -14.97 9.51 4.85
CA GLU A 45 -16.29 9.17 5.33
C GLU A 45 -16.52 7.67 5.12
N THR A 46 -16.90 6.98 6.20
CA THR A 46 -17.21 5.56 6.14
C THR A 46 -18.51 5.36 5.36
N SER A 47 -18.42 4.67 4.24
CA SER A 47 -19.60 4.09 3.57
C SER A 47 -19.86 2.70 4.13
N ALA A 48 -21.02 2.10 3.81
CA ALA A 48 -21.30 0.69 4.12
C ALA A 48 -20.21 -0.28 3.60
N MET A 49 -19.44 0.11 2.57
CA MET A 49 -18.35 -0.66 1.98
C MET A 49 -17.01 -0.50 2.72
N SER A 50 -16.75 0.65 3.36
CA SER A 50 -15.51 0.92 4.13
C SER A 50 -15.68 0.82 5.64
N GLY A 51 -16.92 0.67 6.13
CA GLY A 51 -17.23 0.50 7.56
C GLY A 51 -16.68 -0.78 8.20
N HIS A 52 -16.12 -1.70 7.40
CA HIS A 52 -15.47 -2.94 7.86
C HIS A 52 -13.94 -2.90 7.77
N LEU A 53 -13.32 -1.81 7.31
CA LEU A 53 -11.86 -1.71 7.46
C LEU A 53 -11.55 -1.59 8.95
N ALA A 54 -10.93 -2.62 9.51
CA ALA A 54 -10.46 -2.58 10.87
C ALA A 54 -9.49 -1.40 11.01
N GLU A 55 -9.38 -0.83 12.20
CA GLU A 55 -8.42 0.25 12.49
C GLU A 55 -6.98 -0.13 12.07
N VAL A 56 -6.69 -1.43 12.09
CA VAL A 56 -5.45 -2.05 11.58
C VAL A 56 -5.27 -1.84 10.07
N ASP A 57 -6.31 -2.00 9.25
CA ASP A 57 -6.25 -1.80 7.80
C ASP A 57 -6.02 -0.33 7.45
N LEU A 58 -6.66 0.59 8.19
CA LEU A 58 -6.43 2.02 8.05
C LEU A 58 -5.00 2.42 8.41
N ARG A 59 -4.44 1.86 9.51
CA ARG A 59 -3.03 2.09 9.88
C ARG A 59 -2.07 1.51 8.85
N ARG A 60 -2.39 0.36 8.24
CA ARG A 60 -1.58 -0.26 7.18
C ARG A 60 -1.59 0.58 5.91
N ILE A 61 -2.74 1.11 5.52
CA ILE A 61 -2.90 2.00 4.36
C ILE A 61 -2.26 3.37 4.63
N ALA A 62 -2.34 3.91 5.84
CA ALA A 62 -1.65 5.16 6.18
C ALA A 62 -0.12 5.03 5.99
N LYS A 63 0.45 3.85 6.30
CA LYS A 63 1.88 3.55 6.04
C LYS A 63 2.22 3.44 4.55
N THR A 64 1.25 3.33 3.64
CA THR A 64 1.51 3.33 2.20
C THR A 64 1.68 4.74 1.62
N GLY A 65 1.44 5.80 2.41
CA GLY A 65 1.50 7.20 1.97
C GLY A 65 0.19 7.70 1.35
N LEU A 66 -0.87 6.89 1.42
CA LEU A 66 -2.22 7.28 1.00
C LEU A 66 -2.96 7.95 2.15
N VAL A 67 -3.56 9.10 1.86
CA VAL A 67 -4.34 9.88 2.83
C VAL A 67 -5.83 9.78 2.47
N PRO A 68 -6.73 9.58 3.46
CA PRO A 68 -8.16 9.59 3.20
C PRO A 68 -8.63 10.92 2.58
N LEU A 69 -9.33 10.83 1.44
CA LEU A 69 -10.00 11.93 0.75
C LEU A 69 -11.33 12.26 1.43
N ALA A 70 -11.60 13.53 1.70
CA ALA A 70 -12.96 13.93 2.08
C ALA A 70 -13.89 13.79 0.86
N SER A 71 -15.17 13.49 1.10
CA SER A 71 -16.15 13.28 0.03
C SER A 71 -16.27 14.49 -0.90
N GLU A 72 -16.21 15.71 -0.35
CA GLU A 72 -16.22 16.95 -1.15
C GLU A 72 -15.00 17.03 -2.09
N GLU A 73 -13.80 16.69 -1.59
CA GLU A 73 -12.57 16.65 -2.40
C GLU A 73 -12.66 15.56 -3.47
N ALA A 74 -13.20 14.39 -3.12
CA ALA A 74 -13.37 13.29 -4.05
C ALA A 74 -14.36 13.64 -5.17
N MET A 75 -15.47 14.32 -4.86
CA MET A 75 -16.44 14.77 -5.87
C MET A 75 -15.85 15.85 -6.78
N ALA A 76 -15.06 16.79 -6.23
CA ALA A 76 -14.34 17.76 -7.06
C ALA A 76 -13.35 17.08 -8.04
N LEU A 77 -12.66 16.02 -7.59
CA LEU A 77 -11.78 15.22 -8.44
C LEU A 77 -12.55 14.40 -9.49
N PHE A 78 -13.75 13.93 -9.16
CA PHE A 78 -14.64 13.28 -10.13
C PHE A 78 -14.99 14.24 -11.26
N ASP A 79 -15.40 15.47 -10.95
CA ASP A 79 -15.72 16.48 -11.95
C ASP A 79 -14.48 16.83 -12.79
N ALA A 80 -13.32 17.01 -12.16
CA ALA A 80 -12.07 17.30 -12.84
C ALA A 80 -11.61 16.17 -13.77
N SER A 81 -11.90 14.91 -13.43
CA SER A 81 -11.46 13.74 -14.19
C SER A 81 -11.98 13.72 -15.63
N GLN A 82 -13.12 14.34 -15.88
CA GLN A 82 -13.74 14.42 -17.20
C GLN A 82 -12.90 15.22 -18.21
N PHE A 83 -12.01 16.09 -17.72
CA PHE A 83 -11.22 17.01 -18.54
C PHE A 83 -9.79 16.54 -18.80
N THR A 84 -9.35 15.42 -18.22
CA THR A 84 -7.98 14.91 -18.42
C THR A 84 -7.81 14.25 -19.77
N GLY A 85 -8.89 13.75 -20.36
CA GLY A 85 -8.85 12.95 -21.58
C GLY A 85 -8.31 11.55 -21.38
N GLU A 86 -8.07 11.09 -20.14
CA GLU A 86 -7.51 9.76 -19.86
C GLU A 86 -8.57 8.66 -19.72
N ALA A 87 -8.19 7.43 -20.06
CA ALA A 87 -9.05 6.24 -19.93
C ALA A 87 -9.15 5.76 -18.48
N VAL A 88 -8.03 5.79 -17.78
CA VAL A 88 -7.85 5.23 -16.45
C VAL A 88 -7.11 6.26 -15.60
N LEU A 89 -7.68 6.60 -14.45
CA LEU A 89 -7.08 7.56 -13.53
C LEU A 89 -7.02 6.98 -12.12
N GLY A 90 -5.85 7.04 -11.50
CA GLY A 90 -5.72 6.88 -10.05
C GLY A 90 -6.16 8.16 -9.34
N VAL A 91 -7.14 8.07 -8.45
CA VAL A 91 -7.69 9.24 -7.74
C VAL A 91 -7.49 9.06 -6.25
N SER A 92 -6.41 9.66 -5.73
CA SER A 92 -6.05 9.54 -4.31
C SER A 92 -5.28 10.76 -3.83
N ARG A 93 -5.37 11.05 -2.53
CA ARG A 93 -4.44 11.98 -1.89
C ARG A 93 -3.18 11.23 -1.49
N ILE A 94 -2.04 11.79 -1.87
CA ILE A 94 -0.72 11.20 -1.63
C ILE A 94 0.08 12.16 -0.77
N ASP A 95 0.56 11.68 0.38
CA ASP A 95 1.53 12.39 1.19
C ASP A 95 2.94 12.07 0.68
N THR A 96 3.46 12.96 -0.17
CA THR A 96 4.80 12.80 -0.77
C THR A 96 5.93 12.94 0.27
N ALA A 97 5.69 13.62 1.39
CA ALA A 97 6.66 13.70 2.48
C ALA A 97 6.73 12.38 3.23
N ALA A 98 5.59 11.77 3.54
CA ALA A 98 5.52 10.43 4.11
C ALA A 98 6.12 9.38 3.18
N LEU A 99 5.87 9.46 1.87
CA LEU A 99 6.52 8.57 0.90
C LEU A 99 8.04 8.76 0.89
N ARG A 100 8.55 10.00 0.92
CA ARG A 100 10.00 10.27 0.97
C ARG A 100 10.67 9.68 2.20
N ALA A 101 9.99 9.72 3.35
CA ALA A 101 10.49 9.14 4.60
C ALA A 101 10.66 7.61 4.53
N ARG A 102 10.06 6.93 3.55
CA ARG A 102 10.21 5.48 3.35
C ARG A 102 11.48 5.07 2.60
N GLY A 103 12.18 6.01 1.96
CA GLY A 103 13.42 5.70 1.25
C GLY A 103 13.25 4.62 0.17
N GLU A 104 13.99 3.52 0.30
CA GLU A 104 13.99 2.42 -0.68
C GLU A 104 12.70 1.58 -0.65
N ASP A 105 11.86 1.70 0.38
CA ASP A 105 10.62 0.95 0.52
C ASP A 105 9.42 1.58 -0.21
N VAL A 106 9.63 2.63 -1.02
CA VAL A 106 8.56 3.25 -1.82
C VAL A 106 8.15 2.32 -2.96
N PRO A 107 6.85 2.01 -3.13
CA PRO A 107 6.38 1.20 -4.26
C PRO A 107 6.83 1.79 -5.60
N THR A 108 7.35 0.95 -6.51
CA THR A 108 7.94 1.37 -7.79
C THR A 108 7.04 2.35 -8.57
N ILE A 109 5.74 2.08 -8.62
CA ILE A 109 4.74 2.91 -9.31
C ILE A 109 4.61 4.33 -8.73
N LEU A 110 5.04 4.57 -7.48
CA LEU A 110 5.00 5.87 -6.82
C LEU A 110 6.35 6.59 -6.78
N THR A 111 7.43 5.97 -7.25
CA THR A 111 8.78 6.57 -7.23
C THR A 111 8.85 7.85 -8.05
N GLY A 112 8.07 7.97 -9.13
CA GLY A 112 7.98 9.21 -9.93
C GLY A 112 7.39 10.41 -9.16
N LEU A 113 6.71 10.18 -8.04
CA LEU A 113 6.14 11.24 -7.20
C LEU A 113 7.09 11.75 -6.12
N VAL A 114 8.22 11.07 -5.93
CA VAL A 114 9.23 11.42 -4.93
C VAL A 114 10.57 11.62 -5.64
N PRO A 115 11.10 12.86 -5.74
CA PRO A 115 12.41 13.10 -6.31
C PRO A 115 13.46 12.23 -5.59
N ALA A 116 14.31 11.55 -6.36
CA ALA A 116 15.40 10.75 -5.82
C ALA A 116 16.27 11.63 -4.91
N ALA A 117 16.36 11.27 -3.63
CA ALA A 117 17.32 11.90 -2.73
C ALA A 117 18.73 11.66 -3.30
N VAL A 118 19.53 12.73 -3.41
CA VAL A 118 20.95 12.61 -3.77
C VAL A 118 21.59 11.68 -2.74
N ARG A 119 21.93 10.45 -3.17
CA ARG A 119 22.56 9.45 -2.30
C ARG A 119 23.87 10.03 -1.76
N ARG A 120 23.86 10.49 -0.51
CA ARG A 120 25.08 10.52 0.30
C ARG A 120 25.34 9.07 0.66
N ALA A 121 26.50 8.56 0.27
CA ALA A 121 26.93 7.22 0.64
C ALA A 121 27.11 7.16 2.16
N GLU A 122 26.09 6.72 2.87
CA GLU A 122 26.25 6.17 4.21
C GLU A 122 26.78 4.75 4.06
N VAL A 123 27.87 4.47 4.78
CA VAL A 123 28.42 3.13 4.90
C VAL A 123 27.36 2.26 5.56
N ALA A 124 26.69 1.41 4.77
CA ALA A 124 25.75 0.43 5.29
C ALA A 124 26.46 -0.43 6.34
N GLN A 125 26.08 -0.29 7.61
CA GLN A 125 26.44 -1.27 8.62
C GLN A 125 25.75 -2.58 8.22
N GLN A 126 26.54 -3.55 7.78
CA GLN A 126 26.07 -4.90 7.53
C GLN A 126 25.58 -5.47 8.86
N GLY A 127 24.26 -5.44 9.07
CA GLY A 127 23.64 -6.21 10.14
C GLY A 127 23.94 -7.69 9.95
N THR A 128 24.32 -8.38 11.01
CA THR A 128 24.54 -9.83 11.01
C THR A 128 23.31 -10.55 10.49
N SER A 129 23.49 -11.48 9.55
CA SER A 129 22.37 -12.22 8.96
C SER A 129 21.65 -13.08 10.00
N LEU A 130 20.39 -13.45 9.73
CA LEU A 130 19.66 -14.37 10.61
C LEU A 130 20.40 -15.70 10.77
N ALA A 131 21.07 -16.18 9.72
CA ALA A 131 21.88 -17.38 9.77
C ALA A 131 23.04 -17.24 10.77
N ASP A 132 23.73 -16.09 10.77
CA ASP A 132 24.83 -15.81 11.71
C ASP A 132 24.33 -15.73 13.16
N ARG A 133 23.16 -15.12 13.38
CA ARG A 133 22.52 -15.01 14.70
C ARG A 133 22.11 -16.37 15.27
N LEU A 134 21.71 -17.32 14.42
CA LEU A 134 21.27 -18.65 14.84
C LEU A 134 22.43 -19.66 14.91
N ALA A 135 23.56 -19.39 14.25
CA ALA A 135 24.72 -20.29 14.18
C ALA A 135 25.34 -20.57 15.56
N GLY A 136 25.34 -19.58 16.46
CA GLY A 136 25.92 -19.69 17.80
C GLY A 136 24.97 -20.22 18.90
N LEU A 137 23.69 -20.48 18.57
CA LEU A 137 22.69 -20.86 19.57
C LEU A 137 22.53 -22.38 19.68
N SER A 138 22.25 -22.85 20.89
CA SER A 138 21.79 -24.22 21.11
C SER A 138 20.45 -24.47 20.40
N PRO A 139 20.06 -25.74 20.15
CA PRO A 139 18.80 -26.06 19.48
C PRO A 139 17.56 -25.41 20.14
N VAL A 140 17.52 -25.38 21.48
CA VAL A 140 16.42 -24.80 22.26
C VAL A 140 16.41 -23.27 22.14
N GLU A 141 17.58 -22.62 22.20
CA GLU A 141 17.68 -21.17 22.03
C GLU A 141 17.35 -20.75 20.60
N ARG A 142 17.72 -21.57 19.62
CA ARG A 142 17.39 -21.36 18.21
C ARG A 142 15.88 -21.41 17.97
N GLU A 143 15.20 -22.40 18.54
CA GLU A 143 13.74 -22.52 18.47
C GLU A 143 13.03 -21.34 19.14
N ARG A 144 13.51 -20.92 20.32
CA ARG A 144 12.97 -19.75 21.01
C ARG A 144 13.15 -18.46 20.21
N ALA A 145 14.34 -18.24 19.66
CA ALA A 145 14.66 -17.07 18.84
C ALA A 145 13.85 -17.03 17.54
N LEU A 146 13.65 -18.19 16.89
CA LEU A 146 12.79 -18.31 15.70
C LEU A 146 11.33 -18.04 16.04
N THR A 147 10.83 -18.61 17.15
CA THR A 147 9.46 -18.40 17.60
C THR A 147 9.20 -16.93 17.91
N GLU A 148 10.11 -16.26 18.61
CA GLU A 148 10.00 -14.84 18.92
C GLU A 148 10.05 -13.97 17.64
N LEU A 149 10.92 -14.30 16.69
CA LEU A 149 10.99 -13.63 15.39
C LEU A 149 9.67 -13.76 14.62
N VAL A 150 9.13 -14.98 14.50
CA VAL A 150 7.88 -15.25 13.79
C VAL A 150 6.72 -14.54 14.48
N ARG A 151 6.61 -14.62 15.81
CA ARG A 151 5.57 -13.91 16.57
C ARG A 151 5.66 -12.40 16.39
N GLY A 152 6.87 -11.83 16.34
CA GLY A 152 7.07 -10.42 16.03
C GLY A 152 6.61 -10.03 14.62
N GLN A 153 6.89 -10.86 13.61
CA GLN A 153 6.41 -10.61 12.25
C GLN A 153 4.89 -10.76 12.15
N VAL A 154 4.31 -11.77 12.80
CA VAL A 154 2.86 -11.97 12.85
C VAL A 154 2.18 -10.80 13.56
N ALA A 155 2.71 -10.34 14.69
CA ALA A 155 2.22 -9.16 15.42
C ALA A 155 2.23 -7.91 14.52
N ALA A 156 3.32 -7.68 13.79
CA ALA A 156 3.43 -6.56 12.86
C ALA A 156 2.43 -6.66 11.69
N VAL A 157 2.16 -7.88 11.19
CA VAL A 157 1.19 -8.14 10.12
C VAL A 157 -0.26 -7.95 10.59
N LEU A 158 -0.54 -8.33 11.84
CA LEU A 158 -1.87 -8.26 12.46
C LEU A 158 -2.15 -6.93 13.18
N GLY A 159 -1.15 -6.06 13.33
CA GLY A 159 -1.30 -4.75 13.95
C GLY A 159 -1.25 -4.74 15.49
N HIS A 160 -0.70 -5.79 16.09
CA HIS A 160 -0.43 -5.88 17.53
C HIS A 160 0.75 -4.99 17.96
N ALA A 161 0.74 -4.55 19.21
CA ALA A 161 1.81 -3.71 19.75
C ALA A 161 3.12 -4.48 19.95
N ASP A 162 3.03 -5.78 20.26
CA ASP A 162 4.19 -6.64 20.47
C ASP A 162 3.91 -8.13 20.13
N ALA A 163 4.98 -8.93 20.14
CA ALA A 163 4.95 -10.36 19.85
C ALA A 163 4.24 -11.21 20.94
N SER A 164 4.09 -10.67 22.15
CA SER A 164 3.46 -11.38 23.27
C SER A 164 1.95 -11.52 23.10
N GLU A 165 1.33 -10.64 22.31
CA GLU A 165 -0.09 -10.69 21.95
C GLU A 165 -0.44 -11.79 20.92
N VAL A 166 0.56 -12.45 20.33
CA VAL A 166 0.39 -13.57 19.39
C VAL A 166 0.65 -14.88 20.14
N ALA A 167 -0.36 -15.74 20.29
CA ALA A 167 -0.26 -17.01 21.02
C ALA A 167 0.49 -18.11 20.25
#